data_AF-A0A1B0BBZ6-F1
#
_entry.id   AF-A0A1B0BBZ6-F1
#
_cell.length_a   1.000
_cell.length_b   1.000
_cell.length_c   1.000
_cell.angle_alpha   90.00
_cell.angle_beta   90.00
_cell.angle_gamma   90.00
#
_symmetry.space_group_name_H-M   'P 1'
#
loop_
_entity.id
_entity.type
_entity.pdbx_description
1 polymer ?
#
loop_
_entity_poly.entity_id
_entity_poly.type
_entity_poly.pdbx_seq_one_letter_code
_entity_poly.pdbx_strand_id
1 'polypeptide(L)'
;MSKTADELNSTKYQQMKSDIVECDDPSFTDMVAQAEYAIEHGVMPERIYQGSSGSYFVKNRNGKTLAVFKPKDEEPYGRLNPKWTKFLHKVCCPCCFGRACLIPNQGYLSEAGASLVDSKLNLDIVPKTRIVKLVAETFHYARIDRQKAKLKKHIKHHYPSAKFNRMSLPLKTGSFQLFVEGYKDADYWLRRFEQESLAPALDKAFQIQFERLVVLDYIIRNTDRGNDNWLIKYEQPTIVQQVTTEAELISIPTTAVCTSTGNERSVHNSSEKQEDRTSEPTDWNVVDSATIRLAAIDNGLAFPFKHPDSWRAYPYHWAWLPQAKVPFSDETKDHVLPKLGDMNYVEEICTDLFHLFQQDRGFDKRLFERQMAVMRGQILNLTQALKDGKSPVQLVQMPAVVVERSHGHRTRWSFTQRFQNKSPFFSWC
;
A
#
# COMPACT_ATOMS: atom_id res chain seq x y z
N MET A 1 25.25 34.28 -19.66
CA MET A 1 25.24 34.24 -18.18
C MET A 1 25.68 32.85 -17.75
N SER A 2 26.86 32.73 -17.13
CA SER A 2 27.41 31.45 -16.69
C SER A 2 26.74 31.05 -15.36
N LYS A 3 26.05 29.90 -15.34
CA LYS A 3 25.48 29.35 -14.10
C LYS A 3 26.60 29.07 -13.10
N THR A 4 26.40 29.41 -11.84
CA THR A 4 27.40 29.19 -10.79
C THR A 4 27.59 27.68 -10.53
N ALA A 5 28.74 27.29 -9.97
CA ALA A 5 29.04 25.88 -9.69
C ALA A 5 28.06 25.24 -8.68
N ASP A 6 27.45 26.05 -7.80
CA ASP A 6 26.42 25.62 -6.86
C ASP A 6 25.08 25.36 -7.57
N GLU A 7 24.71 26.18 -8.57
CA GLU A 7 23.55 25.93 -9.43
C GLU A 7 23.74 24.68 -10.29
N LEU A 8 24.93 24.44 -10.85
CA LEU A 8 25.21 23.21 -11.62
C LEU A 8 25.15 21.94 -10.77
N ASN A 9 25.63 21.98 -9.52
CA ASN A 9 25.58 20.85 -8.60
C ASN A 9 24.15 20.60 -8.09
N SER A 10 23.37 21.65 -7.83
CA SER A 10 21.94 21.55 -7.55
C SER A 10 21.21 20.92 -8.74
N THR A 11 21.50 21.37 -9.97
CA THR A 11 20.88 20.83 -11.20
C THR A 11 21.18 19.35 -11.40
N LYS A 12 22.43 18.90 -11.17
CA LYS A 12 22.81 17.48 -11.30
C LYS A 12 22.23 16.60 -10.18
N TYR A 13 22.06 17.14 -8.99
CA TYR A 13 21.38 16.50 -7.86
C TYR A 13 19.87 16.39 -8.11
N GLN A 14 19.24 17.45 -8.64
CA GLN A 14 17.85 17.45 -9.08
C GLN A 14 17.61 16.49 -10.24
N GLN A 15 18.56 16.37 -11.18
CA GLN A 15 18.47 15.43 -12.29
C GLN A 15 18.61 13.95 -11.83
N MET A 16 19.53 13.65 -10.92
CA MET A 16 19.60 12.32 -10.28
C MET A 16 18.37 11.97 -9.42
N LYS A 17 17.61 12.97 -8.96
CA LYS A 17 16.31 12.81 -8.29
C LYS A 17 15.19 12.62 -9.31
N SER A 18 15.14 13.40 -10.38
CA SER A 18 14.11 13.31 -11.42
C SER A 18 14.15 12.00 -12.17
N ASP A 19 15.33 11.45 -12.47
CA ASP A 19 15.49 10.17 -13.18
C ASP A 19 14.94 8.95 -12.40
N ILE A 20 14.49 9.14 -11.16
CA ILE A 20 13.93 8.12 -10.27
C ILE A 20 12.49 8.45 -9.86
N VAL A 21 12.09 9.71 -10.03
CA VAL A 21 10.75 10.23 -9.81
C VAL A 21 10.15 10.60 -11.17
N GLU A 22 10.28 9.73 -12.17
CA GLU A 22 9.29 9.68 -13.25
C GLU A 22 8.07 8.96 -12.65
N CYS A 23 7.30 9.72 -11.88
CA CYS A 23 6.04 9.26 -11.35
C CYS A 23 4.96 10.06 -12.06
N ASP A 24 4.12 9.38 -12.85
CA ASP A 24 2.86 9.90 -13.39
C ASP A 24 1.82 10.17 -12.25
N ASP A 25 2.28 10.53 -11.05
CA ASP A 25 1.48 10.79 -9.86
C ASP A 25 1.96 12.08 -9.17
N PRO A 26 1.33 13.23 -9.50
CA PRO A 26 1.65 14.51 -8.88
C PRO A 26 1.43 14.52 -7.37
N SER A 27 0.42 13.78 -6.87
CA SER A 27 0.10 13.73 -5.44
C SER A 27 1.20 13.02 -4.65
N PHE A 28 1.69 11.89 -5.16
CA PHE A 28 2.82 11.20 -4.54
C PHE A 28 4.10 12.05 -4.58
N THR A 29 4.34 12.73 -5.70
CA THR A 29 5.50 13.62 -5.87
C THR A 29 5.46 14.78 -4.88
N ASP A 30 4.29 15.37 -4.64
CA ASP A 30 4.10 16.41 -3.62
C ASP A 30 4.37 15.90 -2.21
N MET A 31 3.93 14.69 -1.85
CA MET A 31 4.24 14.09 -0.55
C MET A 31 5.75 13.92 -0.32
N VAL A 32 6.49 13.51 -1.35
CA VAL A 32 7.96 13.40 -1.29
C VAL A 32 8.59 14.80 -1.16
N ALA A 33 8.13 15.79 -1.93
CA ALA A 33 8.61 17.16 -1.84
C ALA A 33 8.39 17.77 -0.44
N GLN A 34 7.22 17.55 0.16
CA GLN A 34 6.92 17.98 1.53
C GLN A 34 7.85 17.33 2.56
N ALA A 35 8.16 16.03 2.39
CA ALA A 35 9.11 15.33 3.25
C ALA A 35 10.53 15.90 3.13
N GLU A 36 11.01 16.15 1.91
CA GLU A 36 12.33 16.75 1.68
C GLU A 36 12.41 18.16 2.27
N TYR A 37 11.40 18.98 2.03
CA TYR A 37 11.30 20.32 2.59
C TYR A 37 11.32 20.32 4.12
N ALA A 38 10.60 19.39 4.76
CA ALA A 38 10.60 19.21 6.20
C ALA A 38 12.00 18.88 6.74
N ILE A 39 12.71 17.95 6.09
CA ILE A 39 14.08 17.55 6.45
C ILE A 39 15.05 18.74 6.35
N GLU A 40 14.97 19.51 5.27
CA GLU A 40 15.81 20.69 5.05
C GLU A 40 15.59 21.76 6.13
N HIS A 41 14.38 21.84 6.69
CA HIS A 41 14.00 22.78 7.74
C HIS A 41 14.09 22.17 9.16
N GLY A 42 14.80 21.05 9.31
CA GLY A 42 15.14 20.48 10.63
C GLY A 42 14.10 19.52 11.21
N VAL A 43 12.97 19.28 10.53
CA VAL A 43 12.00 18.25 10.93
C VAL A 43 12.46 16.91 10.39
N MET A 44 13.18 16.15 11.22
CA MET A 44 13.83 14.91 10.82
C MET A 44 12.89 13.70 10.92
N PRO A 45 13.06 12.66 10.07
CA PRO A 45 12.36 11.39 10.20
C PRO A 45 12.68 10.70 11.53
N GLU A 46 11.66 10.18 12.17
CA GLU A 46 11.75 9.52 13.48
C GLU A 46 11.83 8.01 13.32
N ARG A 47 12.74 7.37 14.03
CA ARG A 47 12.92 5.92 13.94
C ARG A 47 11.77 5.18 14.63
N ILE A 48 11.24 4.17 13.94
CA ILE A 48 10.27 3.24 14.50
C ILE A 48 11.05 2.14 15.23
N TYR A 49 10.86 2.05 16.55
CA TYR A 49 11.57 1.07 17.40
C TYR A 49 10.90 -0.31 17.42
N GLN A 50 9.59 -0.34 17.21
CA GLN A 50 8.83 -1.57 17.01
C GLN A 50 9.13 -2.16 15.62
N GLY A 51 9.39 -3.47 15.53
CA GLY A 51 9.74 -4.15 14.28
C GLY A 51 11.22 -4.58 14.16
N SER A 52 11.54 -5.22 13.04
CA SER A 52 12.81 -5.97 12.88
C SER A 52 13.96 -5.22 12.18
N SER A 53 13.72 -4.01 11.65
CA SER A 53 14.61 -3.28 10.72
C SER A 53 14.72 -1.77 10.99
N GLY A 54 15.52 -1.04 10.18
CA GLY A 54 15.51 0.42 10.13
C GLY A 54 14.31 0.94 9.35
N SER A 55 13.26 1.36 10.07
CA SER A 55 12.06 2.01 9.51
C SER A 55 11.88 3.38 10.15
N TYR A 56 11.38 4.35 9.40
CA TYR A 56 11.27 5.75 9.86
C TYR A 56 9.91 6.35 9.53
N PHE A 57 9.29 7.02 10.49
CA PHE A 57 8.18 7.94 10.25
C PHE A 57 8.74 9.22 9.63
N VAL A 58 8.36 9.48 8.39
CA VAL A 58 8.68 10.71 7.66
C VAL A 58 7.56 11.70 7.88
N LYS A 59 7.91 12.95 8.19
CA LYS A 59 6.96 13.99 8.59
C LYS A 59 6.99 15.18 7.63
N ASN A 60 5.91 15.96 7.60
CA ASN A 60 5.90 17.28 6.98
C ASN A 60 6.44 18.35 7.95
N ARG A 61 6.51 19.60 7.50
CA ARG A 61 6.99 20.74 8.31
C ARG A 61 6.18 20.96 9.61
N ASN A 62 4.91 20.55 9.63
CA ASN A 62 4.04 20.67 10.80
C ASN A 62 4.18 19.49 11.77
N GLY A 63 5.06 18.53 11.49
CA GLY A 63 5.27 17.33 12.31
C GLY A 63 4.24 16.22 12.07
N LYS A 64 3.31 16.38 11.11
CA LYS A 64 2.36 15.32 10.72
C LYS A 64 3.11 14.23 9.97
N THR A 65 2.89 12.96 10.34
CA THR A 65 3.46 11.81 9.62
C THR A 65 2.83 11.69 8.23
N LEU A 66 3.68 11.73 7.20
CA LEU A 66 3.29 11.57 5.80
C LEU A 66 3.46 10.12 5.34
N ALA A 67 4.53 9.46 5.77
CA ALA A 67 4.95 8.18 5.22
C ALA A 67 5.81 7.37 6.18
N VAL A 68 5.94 6.08 5.88
CA VAL A 68 6.96 5.19 6.42
C VAL A 68 8.04 4.99 5.36
N PHE A 69 9.28 5.27 5.72
CA PHE A 69 10.45 5.07 4.87
C PHE A 69 11.32 3.91 5.39
N LYS A 70 11.63 2.95 4.51
CA LYS A 70 12.48 1.80 4.82
C LYS A 70 13.70 1.80 3.89
N PRO A 71 14.86 2.33 4.32
CA PRO A 71 16.07 2.35 3.50
C PRO A 71 16.63 0.94 3.29
N LYS A 72 16.95 0.63 2.03
CA LYS A 72 17.48 -0.67 1.59
C LYS A 72 18.66 -1.14 2.42
N ASP A 73 19.61 -0.25 2.72
CA ASP A 73 20.86 -0.61 3.38
C ASP A 73 20.72 -0.88 4.90
N GLU A 74 19.56 -0.63 5.50
CA GLU A 74 19.25 -0.87 6.92
C GLU A 74 18.27 -2.05 7.14
N GLU A 75 17.89 -2.76 6.07
CA GLU A 75 17.09 -3.98 6.13
C GLU A 75 17.80 -5.12 6.88
N PRO A 76 17.10 -6.20 7.28
CA PRO A 76 17.67 -7.35 8.00
C PRO A 76 18.95 -7.99 7.41
N TYR A 77 19.22 -7.75 6.12
CA TYR A 77 20.44 -8.18 5.39
C TYR A 77 21.22 -7.03 4.75
N GLY A 78 20.81 -5.79 5.01
CA GLY A 78 21.50 -4.59 4.58
C GLY A 78 22.87 -4.47 5.27
N ARG A 79 23.83 -3.88 4.56
CA ARG A 79 25.21 -3.70 5.07
C ARG A 79 25.28 -2.85 6.34
N LEU A 80 24.26 -2.03 6.58
CA LEU A 80 24.17 -1.07 7.67
C LEU A 80 22.98 -1.39 8.60
N ASN A 81 22.57 -2.66 8.71
CA ASN A 81 21.55 -3.05 9.67
C ASN A 81 21.99 -2.70 11.11
N PRO A 82 21.26 -1.84 11.84
CA PRO A 82 21.64 -1.41 13.18
C PRO A 82 21.51 -2.52 14.24
N LYS A 83 20.80 -3.62 13.95
CA LYS A 83 20.71 -4.80 14.81
C LYS A 83 21.84 -5.78 14.45
N TRP A 84 23.03 -5.55 15.02
CA TRP A 84 24.29 -6.32 14.80
C TRP A 84 24.16 -7.84 15.04
N THR A 85 23.16 -8.25 15.82
CA THR A 85 22.90 -9.66 16.18
C THR A 85 22.61 -10.58 14.99
N LYS A 86 22.09 -10.07 13.87
CA LYS A 86 21.84 -10.90 12.67
C LYS A 86 23.11 -11.17 11.84
N PHE A 87 24.16 -10.35 11.96
CA PHE A 87 25.45 -10.62 11.32
C PHE A 87 26.19 -11.78 12.00
N LEU A 88 26.19 -11.80 13.34
CA LEU A 88 26.77 -12.91 14.13
C LEU A 88 26.06 -14.25 13.85
N HIS A 89 24.72 -14.24 13.71
CA HIS A 89 23.94 -15.43 13.36
C HIS A 89 24.16 -15.90 11.91
N LYS A 90 24.39 -14.98 10.97
CA LYS A 90 24.73 -15.29 9.56
C LYS A 90 26.07 -16.03 9.43
N VAL A 91 27.00 -15.81 10.35
CA VAL A 91 28.33 -16.44 10.36
C VAL A 91 28.31 -17.79 11.08
N CYS A 92 27.49 -17.98 12.12
CA CYS A 92 27.48 -19.22 12.92
C CYS A 92 26.50 -20.32 12.43
N CYS A 93 25.42 -20.01 11.70
CA CYS A 93 24.43 -21.02 11.25
C CYS A 93 23.84 -20.71 9.85
N PRO A 94 24.56 -20.94 8.75
CA PRO A 94 24.11 -20.58 7.39
C PRO A 94 22.86 -21.32 6.90
N CYS A 95 22.51 -22.48 7.47
CA CYS A 95 21.34 -23.28 7.11
C CYS A 95 20.05 -22.91 7.88
N CYS A 96 20.13 -22.12 8.95
CA CYS A 96 18.99 -21.85 9.84
C CYS A 96 18.50 -20.40 9.80
N PHE A 97 19.11 -19.50 9.04
CA PHE A 97 18.78 -18.07 9.16
C PHE A 97 18.44 -17.41 7.81
N GLY A 98 17.22 -16.89 7.76
CA GLY A 98 16.63 -16.20 6.62
C GLY A 98 15.64 -17.03 5.80
N ARG A 99 14.82 -16.32 5.04
CA ARG A 99 13.83 -16.93 4.14
C ARG A 99 14.55 -17.33 2.85
N ALA A 100 15.02 -18.58 2.79
CA ALA A 100 15.85 -19.09 1.68
C ALA A 100 15.16 -19.06 0.29
N CYS A 101 13.85 -18.82 0.25
CA CYS A 101 13.07 -18.61 -0.98
C CYS A 101 13.02 -17.14 -1.44
N LEU A 102 13.56 -16.18 -0.67
CA LEU A 102 13.59 -14.76 -0.99
C LEU A 102 14.98 -14.31 -1.44
N ILE A 103 15.02 -13.32 -2.34
CA ILE A 103 16.26 -12.66 -2.72
C ILE A 103 16.67 -11.69 -1.58
N PRO A 104 17.91 -11.77 -1.07
CA PRO A 104 18.34 -10.88 0.02
C PRO A 104 18.36 -9.41 -0.41
N ASN A 105 18.05 -8.51 0.53
CA ASN A 105 18.26 -7.05 0.39
C ASN A 105 17.44 -6.39 -0.76
N GLN A 106 16.27 -6.95 -1.04
CA GLN A 106 15.29 -6.42 -2.00
C GLN A 106 13.92 -6.18 -1.34
N GLY A 107 13.86 -6.01 -0.01
CA GLY A 107 12.59 -5.80 0.69
C GLY A 107 11.85 -4.54 0.22
N TYR A 108 12.58 -3.45 0.01
CA TYR A 108 12.04 -2.21 -0.55
C TYR A 108 11.42 -2.37 -1.95
N LEU A 109 11.94 -3.29 -2.79
CA LEU A 109 11.33 -3.63 -4.08
C LEU A 109 10.06 -4.44 -3.88
N SER A 110 10.05 -5.37 -2.92
CA SER A 110 8.85 -6.14 -2.56
C SER A 110 7.72 -5.24 -2.07
N GLU A 111 8.04 -4.22 -1.25
CA GLU A 111 7.08 -3.19 -0.80
C GLU A 111 6.47 -2.41 -1.97
N ALA A 112 7.32 -1.89 -2.86
CA ALA A 112 6.86 -1.14 -4.05
C ALA A 112 6.10 -2.05 -5.04
N GLY A 113 6.54 -3.30 -5.19
CA GLY A 113 5.92 -4.30 -6.06
C GLY A 113 4.54 -4.71 -5.59
N ALA A 114 4.33 -4.82 -4.27
CA ALA A 114 2.99 -5.07 -3.72
C ALA A 114 2.03 -3.90 -4.03
N SER A 115 2.48 -2.65 -3.88
CA SER A 115 1.68 -1.48 -4.27
C SER A 115 1.41 -1.43 -5.78
N LEU A 116 2.35 -1.89 -6.62
CA LEU A 116 2.17 -1.99 -8.07
C LEU A 116 1.09 -3.03 -8.43
N VAL A 117 1.17 -4.23 -7.86
CA VAL A 117 0.18 -5.30 -8.08
C VAL A 117 -1.21 -4.87 -7.59
N ASP A 118 -1.28 -4.26 -6.41
CA ASP A 118 -2.51 -3.69 -5.84
C ASP A 118 -3.14 -2.65 -6.78
N SER A 119 -2.35 -1.67 -7.27
CA SER A 119 -2.82 -0.63 -8.19
C SER A 119 -3.27 -1.20 -9.53
N LYS A 120 -2.55 -2.19 -10.08
CA LYS A 120 -2.96 -2.84 -11.33
C LYS A 120 -4.28 -3.54 -11.18
N LEU A 121 -4.44 -4.30 -10.09
CA LEU A 121 -5.66 -5.05 -9.83
C LEU A 121 -6.80 -4.19 -9.28
N ASN A 122 -6.58 -2.93 -8.92
CA ASN A 122 -7.56 -2.03 -8.29
C ASN A 122 -8.12 -2.60 -6.98
N LEU A 123 -7.24 -3.18 -6.16
CA LEU A 123 -7.63 -3.71 -4.84
C LEU A 123 -7.78 -2.57 -3.82
N ASP A 124 -6.98 -1.51 -3.95
CA ASP A 124 -7.00 -0.31 -3.11
C ASP A 124 -6.83 -0.59 -1.61
N ILE A 125 -5.96 -1.55 -1.28
CA ILE A 125 -5.66 -1.94 0.11
C ILE A 125 -4.20 -1.68 0.49
N VAL A 126 -3.27 -1.56 -0.46
CA VAL A 126 -1.87 -1.21 -0.15
C VAL A 126 -1.72 0.31 -0.19
N PRO A 127 -1.35 0.98 0.93
CA PRO A 127 -1.03 2.39 0.88
C PRO A 127 0.07 2.64 -0.15
N LYS A 128 -0.12 3.66 -1.01
CA LYS A 128 0.74 3.87 -2.18
C LYS A 128 2.21 3.87 -1.78
N THR A 129 2.98 3.00 -2.42
CA THR A 129 4.38 2.77 -2.09
C THR A 129 5.24 2.85 -3.35
N ARG A 130 6.33 3.64 -3.30
CA ARG A 130 7.30 3.77 -4.40
C ARG A 130 8.73 3.75 -3.87
N ILE A 131 9.69 3.62 -4.78
CA ILE A 131 11.11 3.72 -4.47
C ILE A 131 11.49 5.20 -4.46
N VAL A 132 12.05 5.68 -3.35
CA VAL A 132 12.47 7.06 -3.18
C VAL A 132 13.91 7.10 -2.64
N LYS A 133 14.60 8.21 -2.90
CA LYS A 133 15.91 8.50 -2.32
C LYS A 133 15.82 9.65 -1.34
N LEU A 134 16.05 9.39 -0.06
CA LEU A 134 16.08 10.41 0.98
C LEU A 134 17.46 10.53 1.62
N VAL A 135 17.76 11.69 2.19
CA VAL A 135 18.92 11.92 3.04
C VAL A 135 18.44 12.60 4.31
N ALA A 136 18.74 12.05 5.48
CA ALA A 136 18.38 12.64 6.76
C ALA A 136 19.42 12.27 7.81
N GLU A 137 19.78 13.19 8.71
CA GLU A 137 20.84 12.93 9.70
C GLU A 137 20.49 11.81 10.70
N THR A 138 19.20 11.52 10.87
CA THR A 138 18.66 10.45 11.72
C THR A 138 18.82 9.05 11.14
N PHE A 139 19.04 8.90 9.83
CA PHE A 139 19.30 7.58 9.23
C PHE A 139 20.63 6.97 9.68
N HIS A 140 20.78 5.66 9.55
CA HIS A 140 22.00 4.97 9.97
C HIS A 140 23.07 5.01 8.88
N TYR A 141 24.18 5.72 9.14
CA TYR A 141 25.31 5.86 8.22
C TYR A 141 26.59 5.29 8.81
N ALA A 142 27.48 4.80 7.94
CA ALA A 142 28.82 4.41 8.34
C ALA A 142 29.56 5.60 9.00
N ARG A 143 30.39 5.30 10.01
CA ARG A 143 31.17 6.33 10.73
C ARG A 143 32.01 7.19 9.78
N ILE A 144 32.57 6.57 8.75
CA ILE A 144 33.38 7.23 7.72
C ILE A 144 32.55 8.27 6.95
N ASP A 145 31.29 7.96 6.60
CA ASP A 145 30.44 8.90 5.87
C ASP A 145 30.07 10.11 6.74
N ARG A 146 29.79 9.88 8.04
CA ARG A 146 29.55 10.97 9.00
C ARG A 146 30.79 11.84 9.17
N GLN A 147 31.97 11.25 9.31
CA GLN A 147 33.23 12.00 9.44
C GLN A 147 33.55 12.79 8.17
N LYS A 148 33.39 12.20 6.99
CA LYS A 148 33.57 12.89 5.70
C LYS A 148 32.65 14.09 5.55
N ALA A 149 31.36 13.95 5.92
CA ALA A 149 30.41 15.05 5.87
C ALA A 149 30.81 16.20 6.82
N LYS A 150 31.22 15.88 8.06
CA LYS A 150 31.73 16.86 9.04
C LYS A 150 32.97 17.59 8.53
N LEU A 151 33.95 16.84 8.02
CA LEU A 151 35.19 17.41 7.48
C LEU A 151 34.93 18.35 6.31
N LYS A 152 34.05 17.96 5.37
CA LYS A 152 33.66 18.83 4.25
C LYS A 152 32.98 20.12 4.73
N LYS A 153 32.06 20.04 5.70
CA LYS A 153 31.45 21.22 6.33
C LYS A 153 32.52 22.14 6.95
N HIS A 154 33.49 21.57 7.65
CA HIS A 154 34.60 22.32 8.26
C HIS A 154 35.52 22.98 7.22
N ILE A 155 35.94 22.25 6.18
CA ILE A 155 36.77 22.81 5.10
C ILE A 155 36.03 23.93 4.38
N LYS A 156 34.74 23.78 4.09
CA LYS A 156 33.95 24.82 3.43
C LYS A 156 33.79 26.08 4.29
N HIS A 157 33.70 25.92 5.61
CA HIS A 157 33.66 27.04 6.54
C HIS A 157 34.99 27.83 6.54
N HIS A 158 36.13 27.14 6.58
CA HIS A 158 37.45 27.79 6.56
C HIS A 158 37.91 28.25 5.17
N TYR A 159 37.48 27.57 4.11
CA TYR A 159 37.82 27.84 2.72
C TYR A 159 36.55 27.89 1.86
N PRO A 160 35.86 29.04 1.79
CA PRO A 160 34.61 29.17 1.03
C PRO A 160 34.75 28.84 -0.45
N SER A 161 35.95 29.01 -1.03
CA SER A 161 36.28 28.68 -2.42
C SER A 161 36.39 27.17 -2.70
N ALA A 162 36.47 26.33 -1.67
CA ALA A 162 36.53 24.88 -1.83
C ALA A 162 35.25 24.34 -2.50
N LYS A 163 35.44 23.55 -3.55
CA LYS A 163 34.36 22.92 -4.32
C LYS A 163 34.27 21.45 -3.97
N PHE A 164 33.09 21.03 -3.50
CA PHE A 164 32.78 19.63 -3.23
C PHE A 164 31.58 19.21 -4.07
N ASN A 165 31.65 18.04 -4.71
CA ASN A 165 30.54 17.51 -5.51
C ASN A 165 29.27 17.24 -4.67
N ARG A 166 29.42 17.01 -3.36
CA ARG A 166 28.29 16.90 -2.41
C ARG A 166 28.74 17.22 -0.98
N MET A 167 28.03 18.14 -0.34
CA MET A 167 28.23 18.55 1.06
C MET A 167 27.48 17.68 2.07
N SER A 168 26.38 17.04 1.65
CA SER A 168 25.51 16.22 2.50
C SER A 168 25.93 14.74 2.59
N LEU A 169 25.34 14.05 3.56
CA LEU A 169 25.38 12.59 3.71
C LEU A 169 24.87 11.88 2.43
N PRO A 170 25.19 10.59 2.24
CA PRO A 170 24.64 9.84 1.11
C PRO A 170 23.13 9.73 1.12
N LEU A 171 22.52 9.92 -0.06
CA LEU A 171 21.15 9.52 -0.30
C LEU A 171 21.02 8.01 -0.09
N LYS A 172 19.96 7.62 0.59
CA LYS A 172 19.56 6.23 0.79
C LYS A 172 18.36 5.95 -0.08
N THR A 173 18.45 4.91 -0.92
CA THR A 173 17.30 4.36 -1.64
C THR A 173 16.50 3.49 -0.68
N GLY A 174 15.17 3.61 -0.70
CA GLY A 174 14.27 2.80 0.11
C GLY A 174 12.84 2.87 -0.39
N SER A 175 11.96 2.08 0.21
CA SER A 175 10.52 2.18 -0.04
C SER A 175 9.96 3.34 0.79
N PHE A 176 9.08 4.11 0.16
CA PHE A 176 8.34 5.22 0.77
C PHE A 176 6.85 4.91 0.63
N GLN A 177 6.23 4.50 1.73
CA GLN A 177 4.83 4.09 1.81
C GLN A 177 4.03 5.17 2.49
N LEU A 178 2.94 5.64 1.88
CA LEU A 178 2.07 6.65 2.49
C LEU A 178 1.50 6.14 3.83
N PHE A 179 1.47 7.04 4.82
CA PHE A 179 0.93 6.75 6.13
C PHE A 179 -0.61 6.82 6.11
N VAL A 180 -1.27 5.87 6.77
CA VAL A 180 -2.73 5.81 6.88
C VAL A 180 -3.19 6.11 8.29
N GLU A 181 -4.08 7.10 8.44
CA GLU A 181 -4.55 7.60 9.73
C GLU A 181 -5.82 6.87 10.21
N GLY A 182 -5.94 6.67 11.52
CA GLY A 182 -7.11 6.06 12.16
C GLY A 182 -7.17 4.53 12.08
N TYR A 183 -6.15 3.89 11.52
CA TYR A 183 -6.03 2.43 11.44
C TYR A 183 -5.45 1.83 12.73
N LYS A 184 -5.81 0.58 13.02
CA LYS A 184 -5.24 -0.26 14.10
C LYS A 184 -4.96 -1.65 13.56
N ASP A 185 -4.07 -2.39 14.22
CA ASP A 185 -3.75 -3.79 13.90
C ASP A 185 -5.03 -4.62 13.75
N ALA A 186 -5.07 -5.52 12.77
CA ALA A 186 -6.27 -6.33 12.56
C ALA A 186 -6.61 -7.19 13.77
N ASP A 187 -5.60 -7.74 14.46
CA ASP A 187 -5.75 -8.48 15.72
C ASP A 187 -6.50 -7.68 16.82
N TYR A 188 -6.37 -6.35 16.84
CA TYR A 188 -7.11 -5.50 17.77
C TYR A 188 -8.61 -5.46 17.46
N TRP A 189 -9.00 -5.37 16.18
CA TRP A 189 -10.39 -5.31 15.77
C TRP A 189 -11.07 -6.68 15.70
N LEU A 190 -10.36 -7.71 15.21
CA LEU A 190 -10.88 -9.07 15.13
C LEU A 190 -11.34 -9.60 16.49
N ARG A 191 -10.54 -9.37 17.56
CA ARG A 191 -10.93 -9.74 18.94
C ARG A 191 -12.20 -9.05 19.43
N ARG A 192 -12.51 -7.86 18.92
CA ARG A 192 -13.75 -7.15 19.27
C ARG A 192 -14.94 -7.66 18.47
N PHE A 193 -14.74 -7.95 17.19
CA PHE A 193 -15.80 -8.51 16.35
C PHE A 193 -16.22 -9.91 16.81
N GLU A 194 -15.35 -10.64 17.52
CA GLU A 194 -15.70 -11.88 18.22
C GLU A 194 -16.61 -11.67 19.44
N GLN A 195 -16.50 -10.52 20.12
CA GLN A 195 -17.33 -10.17 21.28
C GLN A 195 -18.64 -9.51 20.86
N GLU A 196 -18.56 -8.59 19.89
CA GLU A 196 -19.66 -7.82 19.33
C GLU A 196 -19.66 -7.98 17.82
N SER A 197 -20.54 -8.85 17.31
CA SER A 197 -20.63 -9.12 15.88
C SER A 197 -21.00 -7.86 15.10
N LEU A 198 -20.35 -7.65 13.96
CA LEU A 198 -20.66 -6.56 13.04
C LEU A 198 -22.10 -6.68 12.50
N ALA A 199 -22.71 -5.53 12.19
CA ALA A 199 -23.97 -5.52 11.45
C ALA A 199 -23.80 -6.22 10.08
N PRO A 200 -24.80 -6.94 9.56
CA PRO A 200 -24.63 -7.79 8.36
C PRO A 200 -24.06 -7.07 7.13
N ALA A 201 -24.46 -5.81 6.90
CA ALA A 201 -23.95 -5.02 5.78
C ALA A 201 -22.45 -4.70 5.93
N LEU A 202 -22.01 -4.43 7.15
CA LEU A 202 -20.63 -4.10 7.48
C LEU A 202 -19.74 -5.35 7.49
N ASP A 203 -20.28 -6.48 7.96
CA ASP A 203 -19.61 -7.78 7.88
C ASP A 203 -19.36 -8.18 6.43
N LYS A 204 -20.35 -7.97 5.53
CA LYS A 204 -20.16 -8.16 4.09
C LYS A 204 -19.07 -7.25 3.53
N ALA A 205 -19.06 -5.96 3.90
CA ALA A 205 -18.02 -5.02 3.46
C ALA A 205 -16.62 -5.43 3.97
N PHE A 206 -16.53 -5.92 5.20
CA PHE A 206 -15.31 -6.46 5.77
C PHE A 206 -14.82 -7.69 5.00
N GLN A 207 -15.73 -8.63 4.70
CA GLN A 207 -15.41 -9.84 3.94
C GLN A 207 -14.86 -9.50 2.55
N ILE A 208 -15.42 -8.52 1.84
CA ILE A 208 -14.91 -8.07 0.53
C ILE A 208 -13.49 -7.49 0.67
N GLN A 209 -13.24 -6.65 1.67
CA GLN A 209 -11.90 -6.11 1.94
C GLN A 209 -10.89 -7.21 2.30
N PHE A 210 -11.33 -8.21 3.08
CA PHE A 210 -10.54 -9.38 3.42
C PHE A 210 -10.18 -10.22 2.18
N GLU A 211 -11.13 -10.45 1.28
CA GLU A 211 -10.88 -11.17 0.03
C GLU A 211 -9.85 -10.46 -0.85
N ARG A 212 -9.86 -9.12 -0.89
CA ARG A 212 -8.81 -8.33 -1.58
C ARG A 212 -7.43 -8.56 -0.97
N LEU A 213 -7.32 -8.63 0.36
CA LEU A 213 -6.07 -8.98 1.05
C LEU A 213 -5.59 -10.37 0.65
N VAL A 214 -6.50 -11.35 0.62
CA VAL A 214 -6.19 -12.73 0.21
C VAL A 214 -5.67 -12.76 -1.23
N VAL A 215 -6.34 -12.08 -2.16
CA VAL A 215 -5.94 -11.99 -3.56
C VAL A 215 -4.52 -11.43 -3.69
N LEU A 216 -4.25 -10.29 -3.05
CA LEU A 216 -2.93 -9.66 -3.06
C LEU A 216 -1.85 -10.61 -2.52
N ASP A 217 -2.01 -11.07 -1.27
CA ASP A 217 -1.02 -11.89 -0.59
C ASP A 217 -0.74 -13.19 -1.31
N TYR A 218 -1.77 -13.78 -1.90
CA TYR A 218 -1.64 -15.02 -2.64
C TYR A 218 -0.85 -14.83 -3.93
N ILE A 219 -1.15 -13.80 -4.73
CA ILE A 219 -0.45 -13.50 -5.99
C ILE A 219 1.02 -13.21 -5.73
N ILE A 220 1.34 -12.33 -4.78
CA ILE A 220 2.73 -11.97 -4.47
C ILE A 220 3.44 -13.06 -3.65
N ARG A 221 2.72 -14.10 -3.21
CA ARG A 221 3.15 -15.12 -2.25
C ARG A 221 3.86 -14.49 -1.05
N ASN A 222 3.12 -13.69 -0.29
CA ASN A 222 3.63 -13.09 0.94
C ASN A 222 4.04 -14.19 1.94
N THR A 223 5.22 -14.04 2.54
CA THR A 223 5.81 -15.02 3.47
C THR A 223 5.82 -14.54 4.92
N ASP A 224 5.24 -13.36 5.20
CA ASP A 224 5.23 -12.74 6.54
C ASP A 224 3.92 -11.99 6.86
N ARG A 225 2.78 -12.45 6.33
CA ARG A 225 1.49 -11.89 6.74
C ARG A 225 1.01 -12.49 8.05
N GLY A 226 1.31 -11.82 9.16
CA GLY A 226 0.66 -11.96 10.47
C GLY A 226 -0.57 -11.04 10.60
N ASN A 227 -1.38 -11.23 11.64
CA ASN A 227 -2.55 -10.36 11.94
C ASN A 227 -2.19 -8.99 12.52
N ASP A 228 -0.91 -8.77 12.79
CA ASP A 228 -0.27 -7.49 13.13
C ASP A 228 0.23 -6.74 11.89
N ASN A 229 0.34 -7.41 10.73
CA ASN A 229 0.87 -6.84 9.48
C ASN A 229 -0.21 -6.39 8.50
N TRP A 230 -1.46 -6.28 8.93
CA TRP A 230 -2.52 -5.60 8.19
C TRP A 230 -3.40 -4.87 9.18
N LEU A 231 -3.96 -3.75 8.74
CA LEU A 231 -4.67 -2.83 9.60
C LEU A 231 -6.13 -2.74 9.21
N ILE A 232 -6.98 -2.45 10.18
CA ILE A 232 -8.40 -2.16 9.99
C ILE A 232 -8.69 -0.75 10.52
N LYS A 233 -9.40 0.03 9.72
CA LYS A 233 -10.06 1.27 10.13
C LYS A 233 -11.55 0.99 10.22
N TYR A 234 -12.13 1.21 11.40
CA TYR A 234 -13.56 1.10 11.62
C TYR A 234 -14.07 2.44 12.16
N GLU A 235 -15.00 3.04 11.43
CA GLU A 235 -15.63 4.31 11.79
C GLU A 235 -17.09 4.05 12.17
N GLN A 236 -17.43 4.38 13.41
CA GLN A 236 -18.80 4.28 13.91
C GLN A 236 -19.67 5.39 13.30
N PRO A 237 -20.98 5.13 13.10
CA PRO A 237 -21.89 6.12 12.55
C PRO A 237 -22.03 7.30 13.51
N THR A 238 -21.87 8.52 13.00
CA THR A 238 -22.04 9.75 13.79
C THR A 238 -23.34 10.42 13.38
N ILE A 239 -24.17 10.79 14.37
CA ILE A 239 -25.38 11.59 14.11
C ILE A 239 -24.91 13.03 13.88
N VAL A 240 -24.95 13.50 12.63
CA VAL A 240 -24.73 14.92 12.32
C VAL A 240 -26.05 15.66 12.55
N GLN A 241 -26.16 16.37 13.67
CA GLN A 241 -27.27 17.30 13.88
C GLN A 241 -27.01 18.54 13.01
N GLN A 242 -27.87 18.79 12.02
CA GLN A 242 -27.85 20.07 11.32
C GLN A 242 -28.30 21.16 12.29
N VAL A 243 -27.39 22.09 12.61
CA VAL A 243 -27.76 23.32 13.32
C VAL A 243 -28.45 24.22 12.31
N THR A 244 -29.78 24.20 12.27
CA THR A 244 -30.57 25.25 11.66
C THR A 244 -30.36 26.52 12.47
N THR A 245 -29.55 27.45 11.95
CA THR A 245 -29.49 28.80 12.49
C THR A 245 -30.81 29.51 12.18
N GLU A 246 -31.72 29.54 13.16
CA GLU A 246 -32.89 30.43 13.21
C GLU A 246 -32.41 31.89 13.31
N ALA A 247 -32.02 32.49 12.19
CA ALA A 247 -31.65 33.91 12.16
C ALA A 247 -31.96 34.54 10.80
N GLU A 248 -33.15 34.31 10.22
CA GLU A 248 -33.59 35.12 9.08
C GLU A 248 -35.11 35.11 8.83
N LEU A 249 -35.93 35.20 9.88
CA LEU A 249 -37.37 35.49 9.74
C LEU A 249 -37.82 36.36 10.91
N ILE A 250 -37.65 37.68 10.82
CA ILE A 250 -38.58 38.73 11.32
C ILE A 250 -38.05 40.08 10.79
N SER A 251 -38.69 40.60 9.76
CA SER A 251 -38.76 42.04 9.50
C SER A 251 -40.05 42.36 8.77
N ILE A 252 -41.10 42.66 9.52
CA ILE A 252 -42.31 43.32 9.01
C ILE A 252 -42.32 44.73 9.61
N PRO A 253 -42.43 45.80 8.82
CA PRO A 253 -43.02 47.05 9.27
C PRO A 253 -44.50 47.11 8.89
N THR A 254 -45.33 47.43 9.88
CA THR A 254 -46.78 47.63 9.81
C THR A 254 -47.13 49.04 9.28
N THR A 255 -48.40 49.21 8.87
CA THR A 255 -49.19 50.43 8.52
C THR A 255 -49.49 50.56 7.01
N ALA A 256 -50.70 50.81 6.48
CA ALA A 256 -52.02 51.19 7.01
C ALA A 256 -53.15 50.86 5.98
N VAL A 257 -54.38 50.61 6.48
CA VAL A 257 -55.78 50.95 6.05
C VAL A 257 -55.97 51.46 4.57
N CYS A 258 -56.98 51.11 3.74
CA CYS A 258 -58.44 51.14 3.90
C CYS A 258 -59.22 50.43 2.74
N THR A 259 -60.37 49.83 3.09
CA THR A 259 -61.72 49.79 2.43
C THR A 259 -61.89 49.95 0.90
N SER A 260 -62.64 49.04 0.24
CA SER A 260 -64.09 49.17 -0.10
C SER A 260 -64.54 48.38 -1.35
N THR A 261 -65.63 47.60 -1.19
CA THR A 261 -66.82 47.40 -2.08
C THR A 261 -66.70 46.94 -3.55
N GLY A 262 -67.54 45.95 -3.94
CA GLY A 262 -68.27 46.00 -5.22
C GLY A 262 -68.44 44.71 -6.05
N ASN A 263 -69.58 44.03 -5.85
CA ASN A 263 -70.48 43.39 -6.83
C ASN A 263 -70.02 42.61 -8.10
N GLU A 264 -70.57 41.39 -8.16
CA GLU A 264 -71.38 40.76 -9.24
C GLU A 264 -70.78 40.14 -10.52
N ARG A 265 -71.06 38.82 -10.60
CA ARG A 265 -71.64 38.01 -11.71
C ARG A 265 -70.80 37.63 -12.96
N SER A 266 -70.65 36.30 -13.08
CA SER A 266 -71.11 35.45 -14.20
C SER A 266 -70.06 34.78 -15.13
N VAL A 267 -69.92 33.46 -14.94
CA VAL A 267 -69.96 32.38 -15.96
C VAL A 267 -68.85 32.31 -17.04
N HIS A 268 -67.90 31.37 -16.93
CA HIS A 268 -67.90 30.04 -17.59
C HIS A 268 -66.52 29.34 -17.51
N ASN A 269 -66.56 28.04 -17.17
CA ASN A 269 -65.70 26.92 -17.56
C ASN A 269 -64.19 27.12 -17.80
N SER A 270 -63.35 26.45 -17.00
CA SER A 270 -62.66 25.21 -17.41
C SER A 270 -61.73 24.67 -16.31
N SER A 271 -61.85 23.36 -16.08
CA SER A 271 -60.81 22.38 -15.71
C SER A 271 -59.58 22.82 -14.92
N GLU A 272 -59.50 22.43 -13.64
CA GLU A 272 -58.27 21.88 -13.04
C GLU A 272 -58.58 21.24 -11.67
N LYS A 273 -58.32 19.94 -11.52
CA LYS A 273 -58.36 19.22 -10.24
C LYS A 273 -57.05 19.50 -9.51
N GLN A 274 -57.11 20.33 -8.49
CA GLN A 274 -56.02 20.57 -7.55
C GLN A 274 -56.17 19.57 -6.40
N GLU A 275 -55.40 18.47 -6.45
CA GLU A 275 -55.27 17.54 -5.34
C GLU A 275 -54.28 18.09 -4.31
N ASP A 276 -54.77 18.09 -3.07
CA ASP A 276 -54.15 18.47 -1.81
C ASP A 276 -52.80 17.74 -1.62
N ARG A 277 -51.69 18.50 -1.59
CA ARG A 277 -50.38 18.00 -1.18
C ARG A 277 -50.08 18.52 0.22
N THR A 278 -50.43 17.73 1.23
CA THR A 278 -49.80 17.82 2.54
C THR A 278 -48.31 17.55 2.39
N SER A 279 -47.50 18.60 2.35
CA SER A 279 -46.04 18.50 2.44
C SER A 279 -45.65 18.25 3.90
N GLU A 280 -45.48 16.98 4.27
CA GLU A 280 -44.71 16.65 5.47
C GLU A 280 -43.24 17.04 5.25
N PRO A 281 -42.60 17.79 6.16
CA PRO A 281 -41.18 18.04 6.07
C PRO A 281 -40.47 16.77 6.54
N THR A 282 -40.04 15.90 5.62
CA THR A 282 -39.15 14.79 5.96
C THR A 282 -37.75 15.33 6.17
N ASP A 283 -37.49 15.82 7.38
CA ASP A 283 -36.16 16.22 7.86
C ASP A 283 -35.31 14.97 8.11
N TRP A 284 -34.77 14.40 7.03
CA TRP A 284 -33.83 13.29 7.12
C TRP A 284 -32.47 13.82 7.56
N ASN A 285 -32.20 13.77 8.86
CA ASN A 285 -30.84 13.83 9.39
C ASN A 285 -29.96 12.83 8.61
N VAL A 286 -28.95 13.32 7.89
CA VAL A 286 -28.01 12.48 7.14
C VAL A 286 -27.13 11.76 8.15
N VAL A 287 -27.46 10.49 8.43
CA VAL A 287 -26.61 9.62 9.25
C VAL A 287 -25.48 9.10 8.36
N ASP A 288 -24.24 9.48 8.66
CA ASP A 288 -23.09 8.83 8.03
C ASP A 288 -23.08 7.36 8.44
N SER A 289 -23.22 6.47 7.46
CA SER A 289 -23.25 5.02 7.72
C SER A 289 -21.86 4.52 8.14
N ALA A 290 -21.84 3.53 9.04
CA ALA A 290 -20.59 2.95 9.54
C ALA A 290 -19.74 2.40 8.39
N THR A 291 -18.42 2.67 8.40
CA THR A 291 -17.51 2.18 7.35
C THR A 291 -16.39 1.33 7.92
N ILE A 292 -15.94 0.33 7.14
CA ILE A 292 -14.78 -0.49 7.44
C ILE A 292 -13.83 -0.51 6.24
N ARG A 293 -12.55 -0.29 6.50
CA ARG A 293 -11.48 -0.33 5.48
C ARG A 293 -10.28 -1.07 5.99
N LEU A 294 -9.54 -1.67 5.07
CA LEU A 294 -8.42 -2.53 5.37
C LEU A 294 -7.16 -1.96 4.69
N ALA A 295 -6.01 -2.05 5.36
CA ALA A 295 -4.73 -1.61 4.80
C ALA A 295 -3.66 -2.71 4.95
N ALA A 296 -3.11 -3.17 3.83
CA ALA A 296 -2.04 -4.15 3.76
C ALA A 296 -0.67 -3.45 3.82
N ILE A 297 -0.03 -3.49 4.99
CA ILE A 297 1.28 -2.87 5.25
C ILE A 297 2.39 -3.93 5.34
N ASP A 298 3.65 -3.52 5.41
CA ASP A 298 4.80 -4.43 5.61
C ASP A 298 4.87 -5.60 4.60
N ASN A 299 4.89 -5.26 3.31
CA ASN A 299 4.93 -6.21 2.20
C ASN A 299 6.37 -6.56 1.77
N GLY A 300 7.38 -6.29 2.61
CA GLY A 300 8.80 -6.42 2.28
C GLY A 300 9.32 -7.85 2.13
N LEU A 301 8.48 -8.86 2.38
CA LEU A 301 8.86 -10.28 2.39
C LEU A 301 7.93 -11.11 1.50
N ALA A 302 7.75 -10.65 0.27
CA ALA A 302 7.00 -11.30 -0.79
C ALA A 302 7.88 -11.55 -2.02
N PHE A 303 7.28 -11.99 -3.13
CA PHE A 303 7.94 -12.33 -4.39
C PHE A 303 9.07 -13.36 -4.25
N PRO A 304 8.81 -14.56 -3.71
CA PRO A 304 9.82 -15.60 -3.63
C PRO A 304 10.17 -16.16 -5.02
N PHE A 305 11.44 -16.53 -5.22
CA PHE A 305 11.92 -17.15 -6.47
C PHE A 305 11.67 -18.67 -6.54
N LYS A 306 11.17 -19.25 -5.46
CA LYS A 306 10.65 -20.62 -5.37
C LYS A 306 9.63 -20.69 -4.25
N HIS A 307 8.70 -21.63 -4.32
CA HIS A 307 7.86 -21.93 -3.17
C HIS A 307 8.70 -22.37 -1.96
N PRO A 308 8.26 -22.09 -0.72
CA PRO A 308 8.99 -22.50 0.47
C PRO A 308 9.18 -24.02 0.54
N ASP A 309 10.28 -24.47 1.13
CA ASP A 309 10.51 -25.90 1.36
C ASP A 309 9.63 -26.38 2.53
N SER A 310 9.18 -27.64 2.50
CA SER A 310 8.20 -28.21 3.43
C SER A 310 8.49 -28.07 4.93
N TRP A 311 9.74 -27.85 5.34
CA TRP A 311 10.15 -27.66 6.74
C TRP A 311 10.05 -26.21 7.22
N ARG A 312 9.78 -25.24 6.31
CA ARG A 312 9.43 -23.85 6.60
C ARG A 312 8.34 -23.37 5.64
N ALA A 313 7.08 -23.61 6.02
CA ALA A 313 5.95 -23.38 5.13
C ALA A 313 5.56 -21.90 4.91
N TYR A 314 5.99 -20.98 5.80
CA TYR A 314 5.57 -19.56 5.82
C TYR A 314 4.07 -19.38 5.51
N PRO A 315 3.21 -19.83 6.45
CA PRO A 315 1.77 -19.84 6.24
C PRO A 315 1.19 -18.42 6.23
N TYR A 316 0.03 -18.27 5.60
CA TYR A 316 -0.76 -17.05 5.69
C TYR A 316 -1.57 -17.07 7.00
N HIS A 317 -1.32 -16.15 7.93
CA HIS A 317 -1.98 -16.20 9.24
C HIS A 317 -3.48 -15.96 9.17
N TRP A 318 -3.94 -15.21 8.16
CA TRP A 318 -5.36 -15.02 7.91
C TRP A 318 -6.09 -16.32 7.52
N ALA A 319 -5.38 -17.39 7.11
CA ALA A 319 -6.03 -18.65 6.72
C ALA A 319 -6.70 -19.37 7.90
N TRP A 320 -6.35 -19.03 9.14
CA TRP A 320 -6.98 -19.55 10.35
C TRP A 320 -8.21 -18.75 10.81
N LEU A 321 -8.48 -17.60 10.19
CA LEU A 321 -9.62 -16.78 10.53
C LEU A 321 -10.93 -17.40 10.01
N PRO A 322 -12.06 -17.21 10.70
CA PRO A 322 -13.36 -17.70 10.22
C PRO A 322 -13.71 -17.15 8.84
N GLN A 323 -13.30 -15.90 8.53
CA GLN A 323 -13.48 -15.26 7.22
C GLN A 323 -12.82 -16.05 6.07
N ALA A 324 -11.74 -16.81 6.34
CA ALA A 324 -11.08 -17.63 5.33
C ALA A 324 -11.87 -18.88 4.92
N LYS A 325 -12.90 -19.25 5.71
CA LYS A 325 -13.78 -20.39 5.39
C LYS A 325 -14.92 -19.99 4.45
N VAL A 326 -15.22 -18.70 4.34
CA VAL A 326 -16.27 -18.17 3.46
C VAL A 326 -15.79 -18.26 1.99
N PRO A 327 -16.59 -18.86 1.08
CA PRO A 327 -16.29 -18.85 -0.35
C PRO A 327 -16.10 -17.43 -0.89
N PHE A 328 -15.22 -17.25 -1.89
CA PHE A 328 -15.06 -15.95 -2.53
C PHE A 328 -16.40 -15.42 -3.05
N SER A 329 -16.69 -14.16 -2.73
CA SER A 329 -17.88 -13.47 -3.20
C SER A 329 -17.89 -13.30 -4.73
N ASP A 330 -19.08 -13.18 -5.30
CA ASP A 330 -19.22 -12.88 -6.74
C ASP A 330 -18.62 -11.52 -7.09
N GLU A 331 -18.67 -10.56 -6.17
CA GLU A 331 -18.03 -9.24 -6.34
C GLU A 331 -16.51 -9.36 -6.55
N THR A 332 -15.83 -10.18 -5.73
CA THR A 332 -14.39 -10.45 -5.93
C THR A 332 -14.13 -11.22 -7.22
N LYS A 333 -14.97 -12.21 -7.56
CA LYS A 333 -14.84 -12.97 -8.81
C LYS A 333 -14.96 -12.06 -10.03
N ASP A 334 -16.00 -11.25 -10.09
CA ASP A 334 -16.28 -10.34 -11.20
C ASP A 334 -15.20 -9.26 -11.35
N HIS A 335 -14.60 -8.85 -10.24
CA HIS A 335 -13.50 -7.89 -10.24
C HIS A 335 -12.17 -8.49 -10.70
N VAL A 336 -11.84 -9.72 -10.27
CA VAL A 336 -10.50 -10.31 -10.42
C VAL A 336 -10.38 -11.25 -11.61
N LEU A 337 -11.40 -12.08 -11.90
CA LEU A 337 -11.33 -13.10 -12.95
C LEU A 337 -11.11 -12.54 -14.36
N PRO A 338 -11.79 -11.44 -14.81
CA PRO A 338 -11.56 -10.90 -16.14
C PRO A 338 -10.12 -10.44 -16.36
N LYS A 339 -9.46 -9.96 -15.30
CA LYS A 339 -8.07 -9.48 -15.30
C LYS A 339 -7.09 -10.66 -15.32
N LEU A 340 -7.20 -11.56 -14.34
CA LEU A 340 -6.25 -12.67 -14.16
C LEU A 340 -6.48 -13.86 -15.09
N GLY A 341 -7.65 -13.93 -15.71
CA GLY A 341 -7.95 -14.89 -16.77
C GLY A 341 -7.27 -14.56 -18.11
N ASP A 342 -6.90 -13.29 -18.32
CA ASP A 342 -6.17 -12.83 -19.50
C ASP A 342 -4.65 -12.91 -19.27
N MET A 343 -3.97 -13.74 -20.07
CA MET A 343 -2.51 -13.87 -19.98
C MET A 343 -1.77 -12.62 -20.46
N ASN A 344 -2.36 -11.79 -21.32
CA ASN A 344 -1.72 -10.54 -21.73
C ASN A 344 -1.63 -9.59 -20.54
N TYR A 345 -2.73 -9.44 -19.80
CA TYR A 345 -2.78 -8.64 -18.57
C TYR A 345 -1.77 -9.16 -17.51
N VAL A 346 -1.64 -10.47 -17.35
CA VAL A 346 -0.62 -11.06 -16.44
C VAL A 346 0.81 -10.72 -16.89
N GLU A 347 1.10 -10.78 -18.19
CA GLU A 347 2.42 -10.42 -18.72
C GLU A 347 2.69 -8.91 -18.65
N GLU A 348 1.66 -8.05 -18.72
CA GLU A 348 1.79 -6.62 -18.43
C GLU A 348 2.23 -6.38 -16.98
N ILE A 349 1.59 -7.03 -16.00
CA ILE A 349 2.03 -6.94 -14.59
C ILE A 349 3.49 -7.41 -14.46
N CYS A 350 3.85 -8.52 -15.09
CA CYS A 350 5.23 -9.02 -15.07
C CYS A 350 6.22 -8.03 -15.69
N THR A 351 5.83 -7.33 -16.75
CA THR A 351 6.65 -6.31 -17.42
C THR A 351 6.85 -5.09 -16.54
N ASP A 352 5.80 -4.62 -15.87
CA ASP A 352 5.88 -3.50 -14.95
C ASP A 352 6.73 -3.84 -13.71
N LEU A 353 6.61 -5.07 -13.19
CA LEU A 353 7.49 -5.59 -12.14
C LEU A 353 8.94 -5.72 -12.61
N PHE A 354 9.18 -6.10 -13.87
CA PHE A 354 10.53 -6.14 -14.44
C PHE A 354 11.15 -4.74 -14.44
N HIS A 355 10.41 -3.73 -14.90
CA HIS A 355 10.86 -2.34 -14.91
C HIS A 355 11.14 -1.79 -13.51
N LEU A 356 10.36 -2.20 -12.51
CA LEU A 356 10.61 -1.86 -11.11
C LEU A 356 11.86 -2.56 -10.56
N PHE A 357 11.98 -3.88 -10.77
CA PHE A 357 13.03 -4.68 -10.11
C PHE A 357 14.40 -4.48 -10.75
N GLN A 358 14.47 -4.18 -12.05
CA GLN A 358 15.73 -3.90 -12.77
C GLN A 358 16.44 -2.63 -12.27
N GLN A 359 15.76 -1.76 -11.52
CA GLN A 359 16.37 -0.58 -10.90
C GLN A 359 17.39 -0.96 -9.81
N ASP A 360 17.31 -2.18 -9.28
CA ASP A 360 18.28 -2.65 -8.31
C ASP A 360 19.63 -3.01 -8.96
N ARG A 361 20.72 -2.56 -8.34
CA ARG A 361 22.09 -2.88 -8.81
C ARG A 361 22.41 -4.36 -8.73
N GLY A 362 21.74 -5.11 -7.85
CA GLY A 362 21.89 -6.56 -7.70
C GLY A 362 20.87 -7.37 -8.50
N PHE A 363 20.16 -6.74 -9.45
CA PHE A 363 19.16 -7.42 -10.26
C PHE A 363 19.76 -8.58 -11.06
N ASP A 364 19.13 -9.74 -10.94
CA ASP A 364 19.43 -10.94 -11.72
C ASP A 364 18.19 -11.36 -12.49
N LYS A 365 18.26 -11.26 -13.82
CA LYS A 365 17.13 -11.59 -14.71
C LYS A 365 16.66 -13.03 -14.57
N ARG A 366 17.56 -13.99 -14.31
CA ARG A 366 17.19 -15.41 -14.15
C ARG A 366 16.43 -15.63 -12.85
N LEU A 367 16.84 -14.98 -11.76
CA LEU A 367 16.10 -15.02 -10.50
C LEU A 367 14.74 -14.32 -10.63
N PHE A 368 14.68 -13.20 -11.33
CA PHE A 368 13.42 -12.50 -11.62
C PHE A 368 12.43 -13.39 -12.38
N GLU A 369 12.87 -14.08 -13.44
CA GLU A 369 12.01 -15.00 -14.18
C GLU A 369 11.49 -16.15 -13.31
N ARG A 370 12.28 -16.60 -12.32
CA ARG A 370 11.81 -17.58 -11.33
C ARG A 370 10.78 -17.00 -10.36
N GLN A 371 10.92 -15.72 -9.93
CA GLN A 371 9.88 -15.04 -9.16
C GLN A 371 8.56 -14.97 -9.95
N MET A 372 8.64 -14.56 -11.22
CA MET A 372 7.45 -14.49 -12.08
C MET A 372 6.86 -15.87 -12.37
N ALA A 373 7.68 -16.93 -12.43
CA ALA A 373 7.18 -18.28 -12.58
C ALA A 373 6.37 -18.76 -11.37
N VAL A 374 6.78 -18.37 -10.15
CA VAL A 374 5.98 -18.59 -8.92
C VAL A 374 4.70 -17.76 -8.97
N MET A 375 4.79 -16.46 -9.28
CA MET A 375 3.62 -15.58 -9.36
C MET A 375 2.57 -16.08 -10.38
N ARG A 376 2.99 -16.52 -11.56
CA ARG A 376 2.08 -17.12 -12.56
C ARG A 376 1.41 -18.41 -12.05
N GLY A 377 2.14 -19.24 -11.30
CA GLY A 377 1.57 -20.41 -10.65
C GLY A 377 0.55 -20.07 -9.57
N GLN A 378 0.78 -19.01 -8.80
CA GLN A 378 -0.20 -18.48 -7.86
C GLN A 378 -1.43 -17.96 -8.60
N ILE A 379 -1.26 -17.17 -9.66
CA ILE A 379 -2.36 -16.67 -10.48
C ILE A 379 -3.20 -17.82 -11.06
N LEU A 380 -2.55 -18.88 -11.57
CA LEU A 380 -3.25 -20.07 -12.07
C LEU A 380 -4.14 -20.71 -11.01
N ASN A 381 -3.61 -20.96 -9.80
CA ASN A 381 -4.37 -21.56 -8.71
C ASN A 381 -5.53 -20.63 -8.26
N LEU A 382 -5.27 -19.33 -8.13
CA LEU A 382 -6.28 -18.35 -7.74
C LEU A 382 -7.43 -18.29 -8.76
N THR A 383 -7.11 -18.20 -10.05
CA THR A 383 -8.12 -18.20 -11.13
C THR A 383 -8.96 -19.46 -11.10
N GLN A 384 -8.36 -20.63 -10.86
CA GLN A 384 -9.11 -21.88 -10.74
C GLN A 384 -9.99 -21.91 -9.48
N ALA A 385 -9.48 -21.46 -8.33
CA ALA A 385 -10.25 -21.38 -7.09
C ALA A 385 -11.47 -20.46 -7.20
N LEU A 386 -11.30 -19.30 -7.84
CA LEU A 386 -12.38 -18.34 -8.08
C LEU A 386 -13.48 -18.94 -8.99
N LYS A 387 -13.08 -19.64 -10.08
CA LYS A 387 -14.02 -20.33 -10.98
C LYS A 387 -14.79 -21.45 -10.28
N ASP A 388 -14.13 -22.19 -9.39
CA ASP A 388 -14.73 -23.30 -8.65
C ASP A 388 -15.54 -22.85 -7.42
N GLY A 389 -15.60 -21.54 -7.13
CA GLY A 389 -16.28 -21.01 -5.95
C GLY A 389 -15.64 -21.46 -4.63
N LYS A 390 -14.32 -21.66 -4.60
CA LYS A 390 -13.59 -22.05 -3.38
C LYS A 390 -13.49 -20.90 -2.38
N SER A 391 -13.20 -21.22 -1.13
CA SER A 391 -12.83 -20.26 -0.08
C SER A 391 -11.32 -20.03 0.00
N PRO A 392 -10.85 -18.95 0.65
CA PRO A 392 -9.44 -18.70 0.88
C PRO A 392 -8.68 -19.88 1.52
N VAL A 393 -9.31 -20.59 2.47
CA VAL A 393 -8.68 -21.76 3.11
C VAL A 393 -8.52 -22.93 2.12
N GLN A 394 -9.47 -23.12 1.21
CA GLN A 394 -9.37 -24.14 0.17
C GLN A 394 -8.33 -23.77 -0.90
N LEU A 395 -8.20 -22.47 -1.21
CA LEU A 395 -7.16 -21.97 -2.13
C LEU A 395 -5.74 -22.29 -1.61
N VAL A 396 -5.46 -22.03 -0.33
CA VAL A 396 -4.12 -22.29 0.24
C VAL A 396 -3.78 -23.78 0.37
N GLN A 397 -4.80 -24.65 0.33
CA GLN A 397 -4.63 -26.11 0.31
C GLN A 397 -4.33 -26.64 -1.10
N MET A 398 -4.49 -25.83 -2.15
CA MET A 398 -4.18 -26.24 -3.51
C MET A 398 -2.68 -26.55 -3.66
N PRO A 399 -2.30 -27.58 -4.43
CA PRO A 399 -0.90 -27.91 -4.67
C PRO A 399 -0.14 -26.72 -5.27
N ALA A 400 1.08 -26.48 -4.80
CA ALA A 400 1.92 -25.41 -5.29
C ALA A 400 2.35 -25.68 -6.75
N VAL A 401 2.09 -24.72 -7.62
CA VAL A 401 2.44 -24.76 -9.05
C VAL A 401 3.45 -23.67 -9.38
N VAL A 402 4.35 -23.96 -10.31
CA VAL A 402 5.22 -22.97 -10.97
C VAL A 402 4.93 -23.02 -12.47
N VAL A 403 4.84 -21.86 -13.10
CA VAL A 403 4.57 -21.74 -14.54
C VAL A 403 5.74 -21.04 -15.22
N GLU A 404 6.58 -21.83 -15.89
CA GLU A 404 7.77 -21.35 -16.59
C GLU A 404 7.41 -20.92 -18.01
N ARG A 405 8.00 -19.80 -18.46
CA ARG A 405 7.90 -19.36 -19.85
C ARG A 405 9.04 -19.97 -20.66
N SER A 406 8.71 -20.76 -21.68
CA SER A 406 9.67 -21.22 -22.68
C SER A 406 9.66 -20.29 -23.89
N HIS A 407 10.86 -19.91 -24.35
CA HIS A 407 11.01 -19.21 -25.62
C HIS A 407 10.91 -20.25 -26.75
N GLY A 408 9.76 -20.29 -27.43
CA GLY A 408 9.63 -21.02 -28.68
C GLY A 408 10.43 -20.36 -29.81
N HIS A 409 10.82 -21.14 -30.82
CA HIS A 409 11.58 -20.68 -31.99
C HIS A 409 10.81 -19.72 -32.93
N ARG A 410 9.57 -19.36 -32.58
CA ARG A 410 8.69 -18.39 -33.25
C ARG A 410 8.06 -17.52 -32.18
N THR A 411 7.61 -16.32 -32.54
CA THR A 411 6.98 -15.25 -31.73
C THR A 411 5.77 -15.63 -30.86
N ARG A 412 5.54 -16.92 -30.58
CA ARG A 412 4.48 -17.46 -29.75
C ARG A 412 5.07 -17.98 -28.43
N TRP A 413 4.67 -17.38 -27.32
CA TRP A 413 5.06 -17.85 -25.98
C TRP A 413 4.45 -19.22 -25.69
N SER A 414 5.22 -20.10 -25.06
CA SER A 414 4.73 -21.37 -24.51
C SER A 414 4.98 -21.40 -23.01
N PHE A 415 4.02 -21.94 -22.25
CA PHE A 415 4.08 -22.03 -20.80
C PHE A 415 4.09 -23.48 -20.36
N THR A 416 5.01 -23.83 -19.46
CA THR A 416 5.12 -25.18 -18.89
C THR A 416 4.74 -25.13 -17.41
N GLN A 417 3.76 -25.95 -17.03
CA GLN A 417 3.34 -26.10 -15.63
C GLN A 417 4.18 -27.19 -14.96
N ARG A 418 4.67 -26.91 -13.75
CA ARG A 418 5.34 -27.90 -12.89
C ARG A 418 4.73 -27.86 -11.50
N PHE A 419 4.31 -29.02 -11.01
CA PHE A 419 3.81 -29.21 -9.65
C PHE A 419 4.96 -29.52 -8.70
N GLN A 420 4.97 -28.90 -7.52
CA GLN A 420 5.90 -29.28 -6.47
C GLN A 420 5.37 -30.51 -5.72
N ASN A 421 5.69 -31.70 -6.21
CA ASN A 421 5.39 -32.97 -5.53
C ASN A 421 6.42 -33.23 -4.42
N LYS A 422 6.33 -32.50 -3.31
CA LYS A 422 6.93 -32.92 -2.04
C LYS A 422 5.88 -32.78 -0.97
N SER A 423 5.42 -33.91 -0.42
CA SER A 423 4.53 -33.92 0.72
C SER A 423 5.12 -33.09 1.86
N PRO A 424 4.33 -32.25 2.56
CA PRO A 424 4.79 -31.68 3.81
C PRO A 424 5.07 -32.84 4.79
N PHE A 425 6.17 -32.76 5.54
CA PHE A 425 6.49 -33.75 6.57
C PHE A 425 5.44 -33.78 7.70
N PHE A 426 4.58 -32.76 7.76
CA PHE A 426 3.35 -32.76 8.54
C PHE A 426 2.15 -32.79 7.58
N SER A 427 1.52 -33.94 7.48
CA SER A 427 0.14 -34.04 7.00
C SER A 427 -0.74 -33.39 8.07
N TRP A 428 -1.50 -32.38 7.67
CA TRP A 428 -2.51 -31.73 8.51
C TRP A 428 -3.64 -32.74 8.74
N CYS A 429 -3.71 -33.30 9.95
CA CYS A 429 -4.89 -34.00 10.47
C CYS A 429 -5.66 -33.03 11.38
#